data_AF-A0A538HKL0-F1
#
_entry.id   AF-A0A538HKL0-F1
#
_cell.length_a   1.000
_cell.length_b   1.000
_cell.length_c   1.000
_cell.angle_alpha   90.00
_cell.angle_beta   90.00
_cell.angle_gamma   90.00
#
_symmetry.space_group_name_H-M   'P 1'
#
loop_
_entity.id
_entity.type
_entity.pdbx_description
1 polymer ?
#
loop_
_entity_poly.entity_id
_entity_poly.type
_entity_poly.pdbx_seq_one_letter_code
_entity_poly.pdbx_strand_id
1 'polypeptide(L)'
;MTAVHVETEPAWGQGESLFQPRRAAFWLFAALLVFGVIKLISYFMPALDNTPDGMAIAIVLWGAWMIPFVWIVRRLDLMEPEPIPFLGAALAWGGIVATSLALIANGAFGSVIFKAAGTEFTQQWGAAIRAPIDEETLKALGVVVVILI
;
A
#
# COMPACT_ATOMS: atom_id res chain seq x y z
N MET A 1 33.70 -27.85 -36.41
CA MET A 1 33.10 -27.92 -35.07
C MET A 1 32.74 -26.50 -34.66
N THR A 2 31.49 -26.12 -34.87
CA THR A 2 30.96 -24.80 -34.57
C THR A 2 30.56 -24.78 -33.09
N ALA A 3 31.05 -23.81 -32.32
CA ALA A 3 30.69 -23.67 -30.92
C ALA A 3 29.19 -23.40 -30.80
N VAL A 4 28.48 -24.27 -30.06
CA VAL A 4 27.10 -24.01 -29.65
C VAL A 4 27.16 -22.90 -28.63
N HIS A 5 26.69 -21.71 -28.97
CA HIS A 5 26.39 -20.68 -27.99
C HIS A 5 25.26 -21.21 -27.12
N VAL A 6 25.59 -21.67 -25.90
CA VAL A 6 24.60 -21.88 -24.85
C VAL A 6 24.15 -20.48 -24.44
N GLU A 7 22.99 -20.06 -24.91
CA GLU A 7 22.31 -18.91 -24.32
C GLU A 7 22.06 -19.27 -22.86
N THR A 8 22.84 -18.68 -21.95
CA THR A 8 22.51 -18.66 -20.53
C THR A 8 21.13 -18.01 -20.44
N GLU A 9 20.15 -18.72 -19.89
CA GLU A 9 18.83 -18.13 -19.69
C GLU A 9 19.00 -16.75 -19.03
N PRO A 10 18.38 -15.72 -19.61
CA PRO A 10 18.61 -14.36 -19.16
C PRO A 10 18.18 -14.23 -17.70
N ALA A 11 18.99 -13.51 -16.91
CA ALA A 11 18.84 -13.42 -15.45
C ALA A 11 17.54 -12.74 -14.96
N TRP A 12 16.66 -12.32 -15.87
CA TRP A 12 15.35 -11.80 -15.50
C TRP A 12 14.48 -12.96 -14.98
N GLY A 13 13.90 -12.79 -13.79
CA GLY A 13 13.05 -13.81 -13.16
C GLY A 13 13.73 -14.74 -12.15
N GLN A 14 15.06 -14.65 -11.96
CA GLN A 14 15.68 -15.27 -10.78
C GLN A 14 15.34 -14.42 -9.56
N GLY A 15 14.41 -14.91 -8.73
CA GLY A 15 13.78 -14.19 -7.62
C GLY A 15 14.71 -13.24 -6.88
N GLU A 16 14.66 -11.96 -7.24
CA GLU A 16 15.37 -10.93 -6.49
C GLU A 16 14.78 -10.93 -5.07
N SER A 17 15.66 -11.00 -4.08
CA SER A 17 15.24 -10.91 -2.68
C SER A 17 14.77 -9.49 -2.41
N LEU A 18 13.63 -9.34 -1.72
CA LEU A 18 13.20 -8.03 -1.20
C LEU A 18 14.20 -7.45 -0.18
N PHE A 19 15.08 -8.30 0.37
CA PHE A 19 16.11 -7.89 1.31
C PHE A 19 17.33 -7.32 0.57
N GLN A 20 17.25 -6.05 0.20
CA GLN A 20 18.31 -5.33 -0.51
C GLN A 20 18.84 -4.13 0.30
N PRO A 21 19.57 -4.36 1.42
CA PRO A 21 20.00 -3.29 2.33
C PRO A 21 20.98 -2.29 1.71
N ARG A 22 21.54 -2.60 0.53
CA ARG A 22 22.39 -1.69 -0.25
C ARG A 22 21.57 -0.64 -1.01
N ARG A 23 20.27 -0.86 -1.26
CA ARG A 23 19.41 0.09 -1.97
C ARG A 23 18.76 1.04 -0.97
N ALA A 24 18.79 2.35 -1.28
CA ALA A 24 18.15 3.37 -0.43
C ALA A 24 16.62 3.18 -0.34
N ALA A 25 16.00 2.68 -1.42
CA ALA A 25 14.56 2.40 -1.47
C ALA A 25 14.13 1.36 -0.42
N PHE A 26 14.97 0.37 -0.11
CA PHE A 26 14.69 -0.60 0.95
C PHE A 26 14.56 0.06 2.32
N TRP A 27 15.48 0.98 2.65
CA TRP A 27 15.43 1.72 3.90
C TRP A 27 14.28 2.73 3.94
N LEU A 28 13.96 3.36 2.81
CA LEU A 28 12.77 4.21 2.69
C LEU A 28 11.49 3.41 2.98
N PHE A 29 11.35 2.24 2.35
CA PHE A 29 10.23 1.34 2.58
C PHE A 29 10.14 0.93 4.05
N ALA A 30 11.24 0.45 4.64
CA ALA A 30 11.27 0.01 6.03
C ALA A 30 10.92 1.16 7.01
N ALA A 31 11.49 2.35 6.81
CA ALA A 31 11.22 3.51 7.65
C ALA A 31 9.76 3.96 7.55
N LEU A 32 9.21 4.04 6.33
CA LEU A 32 7.81 4.38 6.11
C LEU A 32 6.85 3.32 6.67
N LEU A 33 7.23 2.03 6.59
CA LEU A 33 6.45 0.95 7.16
C LEU A 33 6.37 1.08 8.69
N VAL A 34 7.51 1.28 9.37
CA VAL A 34 7.55 1.50 10.82
C VAL A 34 6.75 2.73 11.21
N PHE A 35 6.95 3.85 10.50
CA PHE A 35 6.19 5.07 10.71
C PHE A 35 4.68 4.83 10.57
N GLY A 36 4.26 4.14 9.51
CA GLY A 36 2.88 3.84 9.23
C GLY A 36 2.23 2.96 10.30
N VAL A 37 2.93 1.93 10.78
CA VAL A 37 2.46 1.10 11.91
C VAL A 37 2.22 1.96 13.14
N ILE A 38 3.17 2.81 13.53
CA ILE A 38 3.03 3.69 14.69
C ILE A 38 1.81 4.61 14.52
N LYS A 39 1.62 5.19 13.33
CA LYS A 39 0.49 6.08 13.04
C LYS A 39 -0.85 5.36 13.07
N LEU A 40 -0.96 4.17 12.49
CA LEU A 40 -2.20 3.40 12.50
C LEU A 40 -2.55 2.91 13.91
N ILE A 41 -1.58 2.40 14.67
CA ILE A 41 -1.80 2.04 16.08
C ILE A 41 -2.31 3.25 16.86
N SER A 42 -1.66 4.41 16.71
CA SER A 42 -2.10 5.64 17.39
C SER A 42 -3.51 6.06 16.98
N TYR A 43 -3.88 5.86 15.72
CA TYR A 43 -5.20 6.20 15.20
C TYR A 43 -6.30 5.26 15.72
N PHE A 44 -6.00 3.96 15.82
CA PHE A 44 -6.97 2.95 16.24
C PHE A 44 -6.99 2.70 17.75
N MET A 45 -6.01 3.19 18.52
CA MET A 45 -5.98 3.01 19.98
C MET A 45 -7.29 3.41 20.67
N PRO A 46 -7.90 4.57 20.37
CA PRO A 46 -9.17 4.93 20.99
C PRO A 46 -10.31 3.96 20.64
N ALA A 47 -10.29 3.34 19.46
CA ALA A 47 -11.29 2.34 19.09
C ALA A 47 -11.09 1.02 19.84
N LEU A 48 -9.83 0.62 20.09
CA LEU A 48 -9.50 -0.53 20.94
C LEU A 48 -9.97 -0.33 22.38
N ASP A 49 -9.78 0.88 22.93
CA ASP A 49 -10.11 1.18 24.32
C ASP A 49 -11.63 1.33 24.54
N ASN A 50 -12.33 1.97 23.61
CA ASN A 50 -13.76 2.28 23.78
C ASN A 50 -14.69 1.23 23.17
N THR A 51 -14.25 0.51 22.14
CA THR A 51 -15.12 -0.38 21.35
C THR A 51 -14.38 -1.63 20.82
N PRO A 52 -13.74 -2.45 21.69
CA PRO A 52 -12.90 -3.57 21.27
C PRO A 52 -13.66 -4.61 20.42
N ASP A 53 -14.92 -4.91 20.77
CA ASP A 53 -15.75 -5.85 20.01
C ASP A 53 -16.04 -5.33 18.60
N GLY A 54 -16.34 -4.03 18.46
CA GLY A 54 -16.57 -3.39 17.18
C GLY A 54 -15.33 -3.44 16.29
N MET A 55 -14.15 -3.21 16.88
CA MET A 55 -12.89 -3.33 16.17
C MET A 55 -12.58 -4.77 15.76
N ALA A 56 -12.84 -5.75 16.63
CA ALA A 56 -12.67 -7.16 16.30
C ALA A 56 -13.57 -7.57 15.12
N ILE A 57 -14.85 -7.19 15.16
CA ILE A 57 -15.79 -7.44 14.06
C ILE A 57 -15.31 -6.76 12.77
N ALA A 58 -14.84 -5.51 12.83
CA ALA A 58 -14.32 -4.81 11.67
C ALA A 58 -13.12 -5.54 11.06
N ILE A 59 -12.14 -5.96 11.88
CA ILE A 59 -10.96 -6.72 11.41
C ILE A 59 -11.40 -8.02 10.74
N VAL A 60 -12.34 -8.76 11.34
CA VAL A 60 -12.83 -10.02 10.78
C VAL A 60 -13.55 -9.80 9.45
N LEU A 61 -14.46 -8.83 9.38
CA LEU A 61 -15.24 -8.57 8.16
C LEU A 61 -14.36 -8.06 7.03
N TRP A 62 -13.46 -7.10 7.30
CA TRP A 62 -12.55 -6.56 6.30
C TRP A 62 -11.50 -7.59 5.87
N GLY A 63 -10.96 -8.37 6.80
CA GLY A 63 -10.06 -9.47 6.50
C GLY A 63 -10.73 -10.55 5.63
N ALA A 64 -11.97 -10.92 5.95
CA ALA A 64 -12.75 -11.85 5.13
C ALA A 64 -13.04 -11.27 3.74
N TRP A 65 -13.34 -9.99 3.64
CA TRP A 65 -13.59 -9.29 2.38
C TRP A 65 -12.34 -9.22 1.47
N MET A 66 -11.14 -9.16 2.05
CA MET A 66 -9.89 -9.19 1.28
C MET A 66 -9.66 -10.53 0.57
N ILE A 67 -10.15 -11.65 1.11
CA ILE A 67 -9.92 -12.99 0.53
C ILE A 67 -10.41 -13.10 -0.91
N PRO A 68 -11.70 -12.84 -1.25
CA PRO A 68 -12.17 -12.91 -2.63
C PRO A 68 -11.45 -11.90 -3.53
N PHE A 69 -11.12 -10.70 -3.03
CA PHE A 69 -10.41 -9.70 -3.80
C PHE A 69 -9.01 -10.18 -4.22
N VAL A 70 -8.20 -10.64 -3.27
CA VAL A 70 -6.86 -11.18 -3.53
C VAL A 70 -6.94 -12.42 -4.43
N TRP A 71 -7.96 -13.27 -4.23
CA TRP A 71 -8.18 -14.44 -5.07
C TRP A 71 -8.47 -14.05 -6.52
N ILE A 72 -9.35 -13.08 -6.76
CA ILE A 72 -9.65 -12.58 -8.12
C ILE A 72 -8.40 -11.98 -8.75
N VAL A 73 -7.70 -11.09 -8.05
CA VAL A 73 -6.49 -10.43 -8.58
C VAL A 73 -5.44 -11.47 -8.98
N ARG A 74 -5.17 -12.45 -8.12
CA ARG A 74 -4.22 -13.55 -8.44
C ARG A 74 -4.67 -14.45 -9.58
N ARG A 75 -5.98 -14.56 -9.83
CA ARG A 75 -6.50 -15.33 -10.96
C ARG A 75 -6.44 -14.56 -12.27
N LEU A 76 -6.50 -13.23 -12.21
CA LEU A 76 -6.37 -12.37 -13.38
C LEU A 76 -4.91 -12.08 -13.76
N ASP A 77 -3.98 -12.27 -12.82
CA ASP A 77 -2.54 -12.17 -13.05
C ASP A 77 -1.99 -13.41 -13.79
N LEU A 78 -2.33 -13.50 -15.08
CA LEU A 78 -2.06 -14.68 -15.93
C LEU A 78 -0.72 -14.62 -16.69
N MET A 79 -0.16 -13.41 -16.86
CA MET A 79 0.93 -13.19 -17.82
C MET A 79 2.30 -13.21 -17.14
N GLU A 80 2.44 -12.60 -15.95
CA GLU A 80 3.72 -12.50 -15.23
C GLU A 80 3.47 -12.56 -13.72
N PRO A 81 3.26 -13.77 -13.14
CA PRO A 81 2.95 -13.89 -11.72
C PRO A 81 4.08 -13.36 -10.84
N GLU A 82 3.76 -12.36 -10.03
CA GLU A 82 4.74 -11.73 -9.16
C GLU A 82 5.17 -12.67 -8.00
N PRO A 83 6.47 -12.69 -7.63
CA PRO A 83 6.92 -13.48 -6.50
C PRO A 83 6.23 -13.04 -5.19
N ILE A 84 5.89 -14.00 -4.33
CA ILE A 84 5.16 -13.78 -3.07
C ILE A 84 5.75 -12.66 -2.19
N PRO A 85 7.08 -12.51 -2.04
CA PRO A 85 7.65 -11.42 -1.24
C PRO A 85 7.26 -10.02 -1.73
N PHE A 86 7.21 -9.81 -3.04
CA PHE A 86 6.82 -8.52 -3.63
C PHE A 86 5.33 -8.24 -3.47
N LEU A 87 4.49 -9.27 -3.56
CA LEU A 87 3.07 -9.16 -3.22
C LEU A 87 2.86 -8.79 -1.74
N GLY A 88 3.66 -9.37 -0.85
CA GLY A 88 3.68 -9.01 0.57
C GLY A 88 4.11 -7.56 0.80
N ALA A 89 5.13 -7.10 0.07
CA ALA A 89 5.59 -5.71 0.15
C ALA A 89 4.56 -4.72 -0.42
N ALA A 90 3.92 -5.04 -1.54
CA ALA A 90 2.84 -4.24 -2.12
C ALA A 90 1.63 -4.16 -1.16
N LEU A 91 1.27 -5.28 -0.52
CA LEU A 91 0.22 -5.32 0.48
C LEU A 91 0.59 -4.48 1.72
N ALA A 92 1.81 -4.62 2.22
CA ALA A 92 2.31 -3.85 3.35
C ALA A 92 2.36 -2.35 3.02
N TRP A 93 2.78 -1.99 1.82
CA TRP A 93 2.74 -0.61 1.35
C TRP A 93 1.31 -0.07 1.33
N GLY A 94 0.41 -0.74 0.62
CA GLY A 94 -0.97 -0.29 0.48
C GLY A 94 -1.70 -0.20 1.82
N GLY A 95 -1.64 -1.28 2.60
CA GLY A 95 -2.36 -1.39 3.87
C GLY A 95 -1.82 -0.51 4.99
N ILE A 96 -0.51 -0.29 5.04
CA ILE A 96 0.14 0.41 6.16
C ILE A 96 0.66 1.78 5.72
N VAL A 97 1.57 1.81 4.75
CA VAL A 97 2.25 3.05 4.34
C VAL A 97 1.29 4.03 3.68
N ALA A 98 0.64 3.61 2.58
CA ALA A 98 -0.28 4.45 1.84
C ALA A 98 -1.47 4.88 2.72
N THR A 99 -2.11 3.96 3.45
CA THR A 99 -3.22 4.28 4.37
C THR A 99 -2.82 5.31 5.43
N SER A 100 -1.68 5.13 6.10
CA SER A 100 -1.25 6.05 7.17
C SER A 100 -0.89 7.44 6.66
N LEU A 101 -0.24 7.53 5.49
CA LEU A 101 0.07 8.80 4.86
C LEU A 101 -1.19 9.46 4.29
N ALA A 102 -2.11 8.69 3.71
CA ALA A 102 -3.38 9.18 3.21
C ALA A 102 -4.25 9.75 4.34
N LEU A 103 -4.21 9.15 5.54
CA LEU A 103 -4.91 9.70 6.71
C LEU A 103 -4.42 11.12 7.06
N ILE A 104 -3.11 11.35 6.99
CA ILE A 104 -2.51 12.67 7.24
C ILE A 104 -2.85 13.64 6.09
N ALA A 105 -2.67 13.19 4.85
CA ALA A 105 -2.94 13.97 3.65
C ALA A 105 -4.40 14.41 3.57
N ASN A 106 -5.33 13.52 3.89
CA ASN A 106 -6.77 13.79 3.92
C ASN A 106 -7.13 14.95 4.84
N GLY A 107 -6.52 15.02 6.03
CA GLY A 107 -6.75 16.13 6.97
C GLY A 107 -6.24 17.46 6.41
N ALA A 108 -5.00 17.47 5.90
CA ALA A 108 -4.39 18.67 5.33
C ALA A 108 -5.17 19.18 4.11
N PHE A 109 -5.47 18.29 3.17
CA PHE A 109 -6.15 18.62 1.94
C PHE A 109 -7.63 18.97 2.19
N GLY A 110 -8.26 18.33 3.18
CA GLY A 110 -9.60 18.71 3.62
C GLY A 110 -9.66 20.14 4.15
N SER A 111 -8.61 20.60 4.84
CA SER A 111 -8.53 21.99 5.28
C SER A 111 -8.44 22.99 4.11
N VAL A 112 -7.82 22.59 2.99
CA VAL A 112 -7.72 23.41 1.79
C VAL A 112 -9.09 23.53 1.11
N ILE A 113 -9.77 22.40 0.90
CA ILE A 113 -11.11 22.37 0.29
C ILE A 113 -12.09 23.15 1.17
N PHE A 114 -12.01 23.00 2.49
CA PHE A 114 -12.82 23.76 3.45
C PHE A 114 -12.65 25.27 3.29
N LYS A 115 -11.40 25.74 3.17
CA LYS A 115 -11.12 27.18 2.98
C LYS A 115 -11.60 27.69 1.62
N ALA A 116 -11.61 26.85 0.60
CA ALA A 116 -11.97 27.24 -0.77
C ALA A 116 -13.49 27.20 -1.03
N ALA A 117 -14.20 26.21 -0.49
CA ALA A 117 -15.57 25.90 -0.86
C ALA A 117 -16.55 25.78 0.34
N GLY A 118 -16.06 25.97 1.57
CA GLY A 118 -16.88 25.94 2.78
C GLY A 118 -17.17 24.53 3.32
N THR A 119 -17.82 24.49 4.47
CA THR A 119 -18.05 23.27 5.27
C THR A 119 -18.93 22.25 4.53
N GLU A 120 -20.08 22.69 4.02
CA GLU A 120 -21.09 21.80 3.44
C GLU A 120 -20.54 21.06 2.22
N PHE A 121 -19.90 21.80 1.30
CA PHE A 121 -19.24 21.20 0.14
C PHE A 121 -18.14 20.22 0.55
N THR A 122 -17.31 20.58 1.53
CA THR A 122 -16.20 19.71 1.97
C THR A 122 -16.70 18.41 2.60
N GLN A 123 -17.81 18.47 3.35
CA GLN A 123 -18.40 17.28 3.96
C GLN A 123 -19.06 16.37 2.91
N GLN A 124 -19.72 16.94 1.90
CA GLN A 124 -20.39 16.17 0.85
C GLN A 124 -19.43 15.60 -0.19
N TRP A 125 -18.46 16.41 -0.63
CA TRP A 125 -17.63 16.10 -1.81
C TRP A 125 -16.14 15.93 -1.50
N GLY A 126 -15.69 16.38 -0.33
CA GLY A 126 -14.25 16.43 -0.02
C GLY A 126 -13.56 15.06 -0.09
N ALA A 127 -14.20 13.99 0.39
CA ALA A 127 -13.63 12.65 0.31
C ALA A 127 -13.49 12.15 -1.14
N ALA A 128 -14.52 12.36 -1.97
CA ALA A 128 -14.51 11.95 -3.37
C ALA A 128 -13.47 12.70 -4.21
N ILE A 129 -13.13 13.94 -3.83
CA ILE A 129 -12.08 14.73 -4.49
C ILE A 129 -10.68 14.32 -4.02
N ARG A 130 -10.51 14.09 -2.72
CA ARG A 130 -9.19 13.79 -2.14
C ARG A 130 -8.71 12.40 -2.52
N ALA A 131 -9.55 11.38 -2.34
CA ALA A 131 -9.16 9.97 -2.51
C ALA A 131 -8.48 9.66 -3.85
N PRO A 132 -8.97 10.12 -5.02
CA PRO A 132 -8.29 9.91 -6.30
C PRO A 132 -6.93 10.59 -6.42
N ILE A 133 -6.66 11.61 -5.61
CA ILE A 133 -5.43 12.39 -5.66
C ILE A 133 -4.44 11.86 -4.63
N ASP A 134 -4.82 11.73 -3.36
CA ASP A 134 -3.90 11.31 -2.31
C ASP A 134 -3.68 9.79 -2.31
N GLU A 135 -4.73 8.99 -2.22
CA GLU A 135 -4.61 7.53 -2.13
C GLU A 135 -3.99 6.92 -3.39
N GLU A 136 -4.42 7.36 -4.58
CA GLU A 136 -3.88 6.80 -5.83
C GLU A 136 -2.43 7.23 -6.08
N THR A 137 -2.06 8.47 -5.75
CA THR A 137 -0.65 8.91 -5.84
C THR A 137 0.21 8.09 -4.88
N LEU A 138 -0.25 7.85 -3.65
CA LEU A 138 0.48 7.05 -2.67
C LEU A 138 0.57 5.58 -3.07
N LYS A 139 -0.47 5.01 -3.68
CA LYS A 139 -0.42 3.65 -4.25
C LYS A 139 0.58 3.55 -5.40
N ALA A 140 0.56 4.52 -6.33
CA ALA A 140 1.50 4.57 -7.45
C ALA A 140 2.96 4.69 -6.98
N LEU A 141 3.22 5.52 -5.96
CA LEU A 141 4.55 5.63 -5.36
C LEU A 141 5.03 4.30 -4.74
N GLY A 142 4.11 3.46 -4.26
CA GLY A 142 4.44 2.12 -3.76
C GLY A 142 5.04 1.22 -4.83
N VAL A 143 4.46 1.25 -6.04
CA VAL A 143 4.99 0.53 -7.19
C VAL A 143 6.42 1.00 -7.49
N VAL A 144 6.63 2.32 -7.53
CA VAL A 144 7.96 2.90 -7.76
C VAL A 144 8.97 2.45 -6.69
N VAL A 145 8.59 2.49 -5.41
CA VAL A 145 9.48 2.06 -4.33
C VAL A 145 9.81 0.57 -4.43
N VAL A 146 8.82 -0.29 -4.67
CA VAL A 146 9.02 -1.74 -4.81
C VAL A 146 9.93 -2.06 -5.99
N ILE A 147 9.77 -1.40 -7.14
CA ILE A 147 10.65 -1.58 -8.31
C ILE A 147 12.11 -1.14 -8.01
N LEU A 148 12.28 -0.13 -7.17
CA LEU A 148 13.60 0.40 -6.81
C LEU A 148 14.28 -0.41 -5.68
N ILE A 149 13.57 -1.32 -5.01
CA ILE A 149 14.12 -2.27 -4.03
C ILE A 149 14.77 -3.43 -4.76
#